data_AF-A0A285DNY2-F1
#
_entry.id   AF-A0A285DNY2-F1
#
_cell.length_a   1.000
_cell.length_b   1.000
_cell.length_c   1.000
_cell.angle_alpha   90.00
_cell.angle_beta   90.00
_cell.angle_gamma   90.00
#
_symmetry.space_group_name_H-M   'P 1'
#
loop_
_entity.id
_entity.type
_entity.pdbx_description
1 polymer ?
#
loop_
_entity_poly.entity_id
_entity_poly.type
_entity_poly.pdbx_seq_one_letter_code
_entity_poly.pdbx_strand_id
1 'polypeptide(L)'
;MASELHNSRSYSSLAAPVAGPLVTARWCASRGWPVHPLAPGRKTPAGNCEDCRRPGHHHKGCGCPAAGRWCHGFHAATLDFARIEQWWGANPGFGVGISCGPAGLLVVDIDAHERQLPGRDRLLPGIAISDSIDLTGLANGFHTIGVLAALRGFTSPADDETTLRVRTPSGGLHVWYRAHSGHRWQCSTGSGVRALAWQVDVRAHGGYIVAPGTVTDAGVYEPVGPAREPAPLPDWLARELERTGHLPPAYVPAPRPVPPRARQAVLAAGGGHRGAGRVLAALLAEVAACAAVTEGAAFSEKLNRAAFTAGGLVAGGQLAAEEAEHALREAAEHARPGQERRYTAIIRSGLSAGRTRPLLPGGRA
;
A
#
# COMPACT_ATOMS: atom_id res chain seq x y z
N MET A 1 31.53 -29.77 -55.00
CA MET A 1 30.76 -28.53 -54.78
C MET A 1 29.75 -28.80 -53.67
N ALA A 2 29.39 -27.81 -52.85
CA ALA A 2 28.19 -27.87 -51.98
C ALA A 2 26.91 -27.90 -52.86
N SER A 3 25.67 -28.08 -52.42
CA SER A 3 25.01 -28.05 -51.10
C SER A 3 23.69 -28.87 -51.20
N GLU A 4 22.87 -29.13 -50.18
CA GLU A 4 22.82 -28.73 -48.77
C GLU A 4 22.49 -29.95 -47.86
N LEU A 5 22.43 -29.73 -46.54
CA LEU A 5 21.45 -30.39 -45.66
C LEU A 5 20.78 -29.34 -44.76
N HIS A 6 19.46 -29.17 -44.89
CA HIS A 6 18.65 -28.29 -44.06
C HIS A 6 18.63 -28.80 -42.61
N ASN A 7 19.42 -28.18 -41.73
CA ASN A 7 19.48 -28.53 -40.32
C ASN A 7 18.59 -27.60 -39.49
N SER A 8 17.37 -28.07 -39.19
CA SER A 8 16.37 -27.37 -38.37
C SER A 8 16.86 -27.16 -36.93
N ARG A 9 17.59 -26.05 -36.69
CA ARG A 9 17.98 -25.64 -35.34
C ARG A 9 16.80 -25.02 -34.61
N SER A 10 16.22 -25.78 -33.68
CA SER A 10 15.29 -25.29 -32.68
C SER A 10 15.91 -24.12 -31.91
N TYR A 11 15.31 -22.93 -31.99
CA TYR A 11 15.70 -21.78 -31.19
C TYR A 11 15.32 -21.99 -29.73
N SER A 12 16.20 -22.66 -28.98
CA SER A 12 16.13 -22.65 -27.52
C SER A 12 16.56 -21.26 -27.04
N SER A 13 15.60 -20.49 -26.54
CA SER A 13 15.84 -19.15 -25.98
C SER A 13 16.70 -19.26 -24.72
N LEU A 14 18.01 -19.07 -24.86
CA LEU A 14 18.93 -18.95 -23.75
C LEU A 14 18.67 -17.63 -23.03
N ALA A 15 17.80 -17.66 -22.02
CA ALA A 15 17.61 -16.56 -21.09
C ALA A 15 18.97 -16.14 -20.50
N ALA A 16 19.27 -14.85 -20.55
CA ALA A 16 20.51 -14.32 -20.00
C ALA A 16 20.62 -14.69 -18.50
N PRO A 17 21.82 -15.07 -18.00
CA PRO A 17 21.98 -15.46 -16.60
C PRO A 17 21.56 -14.31 -15.69
N VAL A 18 20.55 -14.57 -14.85
CA VAL A 18 20.04 -13.60 -13.88
C VAL A 18 21.18 -13.25 -12.91
N ALA A 19 21.53 -11.97 -12.85
CA ALA A 19 22.62 -11.50 -12.00
C ALA A 19 22.31 -11.82 -10.52
N GLY A 20 23.29 -12.38 -9.80
CA GLY A 20 23.12 -12.76 -8.40
C GLY A 20 22.75 -11.57 -7.50
N PRO A 21 22.02 -11.77 -6.39
CA PRO A 21 21.42 -10.67 -5.64
C PRO A 21 22.37 -9.55 -5.19
N LEU A 22 23.63 -9.87 -4.84
CA LEU A 22 24.65 -8.86 -4.53
C LEU A 22 24.94 -7.92 -5.72
N VAL A 23 24.99 -8.46 -6.94
CA VAL A 23 25.23 -7.67 -8.16
C VAL A 23 24.04 -6.75 -8.41
N THR A 24 22.82 -7.27 -8.27
CA THR A 24 21.57 -6.49 -8.37
C THR A 24 21.52 -5.38 -7.32
N ALA A 25 21.88 -5.67 -6.06
CA ALA A 25 21.92 -4.69 -4.97
C ALA A 25 22.93 -3.57 -5.23
N ARG A 26 24.17 -3.92 -5.65
CA ARG A 26 25.20 -2.95 -6.06
C ARG A 26 24.75 -2.08 -7.24
N TRP A 27 24.11 -2.66 -8.24
CA TRP A 27 23.61 -1.96 -9.42
C TRP A 27 22.48 -0.99 -9.09
N CYS A 28 21.58 -1.33 -8.16
CA CYS A 28 20.59 -0.39 -7.66
C CYS A 28 21.23 0.75 -6.85
N ALA A 29 22.20 0.44 -5.99
CA ALA A 29 22.89 1.45 -5.18
C ALA A 29 23.70 2.44 -6.02
N SER A 30 24.37 2.00 -7.09
CA SER A 30 25.10 2.90 -8.01
C SER A 30 24.17 3.85 -8.79
N ARG A 31 22.86 3.56 -8.82
CA ARG A 31 21.81 4.39 -9.41
C ARG A 31 21.14 5.34 -8.41
N GLY A 32 21.62 5.36 -7.17
CA GLY A 32 21.03 6.15 -6.10
C GLY A 32 19.72 5.56 -5.55
N TRP A 33 19.44 4.28 -5.78
CA TRP A 33 18.24 3.61 -5.28
C TRP A 33 18.55 2.81 -4.00
N PRO A 34 18.12 3.27 -2.80
CA PRO A 34 18.52 2.61 -1.55
C PRO A 34 17.89 1.23 -1.43
N VAL A 35 18.73 0.21 -1.22
CA VAL A 35 18.33 -1.19 -1.19
C VAL A 35 18.21 -1.75 0.22
N HIS A 36 17.33 -2.73 0.40
CA HIS A 36 17.25 -3.58 1.59
C HIS A 36 17.07 -5.06 1.22
N PRO A 37 17.43 -5.99 2.11
CA PRO A 37 17.18 -7.41 1.89
C PRO A 37 15.70 -7.77 1.95
N LEU A 38 15.31 -8.68 1.06
CA LEU A 38 14.06 -9.44 1.12
C LEU A 38 14.34 -10.84 1.66
N ALA A 39 13.37 -11.46 2.32
CA ALA A 39 13.49 -12.84 2.75
C ALA A 39 13.68 -13.77 1.53
N PRO A 40 14.49 -14.84 1.62
CA PRO A 40 14.77 -15.71 0.48
C PRO A 40 13.48 -16.25 -0.16
N GLY A 41 13.38 -16.14 -1.48
CA GLY A 41 12.19 -16.59 -2.21
C GLY A 41 10.93 -15.72 -2.05
N ARG A 42 10.99 -14.60 -1.31
CA ARG A 42 9.81 -13.77 -0.97
C ARG A 42 9.93 -12.34 -1.50
N LYS A 43 8.77 -11.71 -1.73
CA LYS A 43 8.66 -10.26 -1.98
C LYS A 43 8.57 -9.40 -0.71
N THR A 44 8.69 -10.00 0.48
CA THR A 44 8.62 -9.33 1.79
C THR A 44 10.02 -9.09 2.38
N PRO A 45 10.23 -8.06 3.21
CA PRO A 45 11.54 -7.78 3.81
C PRO A 45 12.09 -8.95 4.62
N ALA A 46 13.42 -9.04 4.72
CA ALA A 46 14.08 -10.00 5.60
C ALA A 46 13.67 -9.78 7.08
N GLY A 47 13.73 -10.86 7.86
CA GLY A 47 13.26 -10.87 9.25
C GLY A 47 14.02 -9.91 10.16
N ASN A 48 13.28 -9.27 11.08
CA ASN A 48 13.84 -8.49 12.18
C ASN A 48 14.55 -9.40 13.21
N CYS A 49 15.54 -8.85 13.93
CA CYS A 49 16.08 -9.47 15.13
C CYS A 49 15.03 -9.59 16.25
N GLU A 50 15.31 -10.35 17.31
CA GLU A 50 14.38 -10.62 18.41
C GLU A 50 13.82 -9.36 19.07
N ASP A 51 14.66 -8.39 19.43
CA ASP A 51 14.20 -7.13 20.04
C ASP A 51 13.26 -6.36 19.11
N CYS A 52 13.56 -6.35 17.81
CA CYS A 52 12.76 -5.69 16.77
C CYS A 52 11.50 -6.48 16.37
N ARG A 53 11.32 -7.70 16.89
CA ARG A 53 10.09 -8.50 16.76
C ARG A 53 9.17 -8.36 17.98
N ARG A 54 9.62 -7.73 19.09
CA ARG A 54 8.80 -7.57 20.29
C ARG A 54 7.55 -6.70 20.01
N PRO A 55 6.36 -7.08 20.52
CA PRO A 55 5.16 -6.25 20.39
C PRO A 55 5.38 -4.82 20.86
N GLY A 56 4.86 -3.84 20.12
CA GLY A 56 5.02 -2.41 20.41
C GLY A 56 6.33 -1.78 19.93
N HIS A 57 7.35 -2.57 19.55
CA HIS A 57 8.59 -2.03 18.98
C HIS A 57 8.35 -1.38 17.62
N HIS A 58 9.04 -0.26 17.34
CA HIS A 58 8.89 0.53 16.12
C HIS A 58 10.23 1.03 15.59
N HIS A 59 10.33 1.23 14.27
CA HIS A 59 11.59 1.61 13.60
C HIS A 59 12.17 2.95 14.08
N LYS A 60 11.33 3.87 14.57
CA LYS A 60 11.74 5.19 15.06
C LYS A 60 12.50 5.03 16.37
N GLY A 61 13.74 5.52 16.42
CA GLY A 61 14.61 5.39 17.60
C GLY A 61 15.26 4.01 17.77
N CYS A 62 15.02 3.06 16.85
CA CYS A 62 15.71 1.78 16.89
C CYS A 62 17.18 1.93 16.48
N GLY A 63 18.11 1.38 17.28
CA GLY A 63 19.55 1.41 16.99
C GLY A 63 19.98 0.47 15.84
N CYS A 64 19.13 -0.43 15.36
CA CYS A 64 19.50 -1.41 14.33
C CYS A 64 20.03 -0.78 13.03
N PRO A 65 19.36 0.20 12.39
CA PRO A 65 19.84 0.77 11.13
C PRO A 65 21.13 1.60 11.32
N ALA A 66 21.30 2.23 12.49
CA ALA A 66 22.53 2.93 12.85
C ALA A 66 23.71 1.95 12.98
N ALA A 67 23.48 0.80 13.64
CA ALA A 67 24.42 -0.31 13.76
C ALA A 67 24.55 -1.17 12.47
N GLY A 68 24.09 -0.68 11.31
CA GLY A 68 24.25 -1.38 10.04
C GLY A 68 23.40 -2.64 9.87
N ARG A 69 22.38 -2.89 10.70
CA ARG A 69 21.48 -4.06 10.58
C ARG A 69 20.26 -3.74 9.71
N TRP A 70 19.84 -4.70 8.88
CA TRP A 70 18.70 -4.58 7.95
C TRP A 70 17.29 -4.57 8.59
N CYS A 71 17.19 -4.53 9.92
CA CYS A 71 15.89 -4.56 10.61
C CYS A 71 15.00 -3.38 10.17
N HIS A 72 13.70 -3.61 10.09
CA HIS A 72 12.69 -2.70 9.53
C HIS A 72 12.73 -2.49 8.01
N GLY A 73 13.47 -3.33 7.28
CA GLY A 73 13.36 -3.45 5.81
C GLY A 73 13.65 -2.14 5.09
N PHE A 74 12.68 -1.63 4.32
CA PHE A 74 12.84 -0.41 3.55
C PHE A 74 13.13 0.87 4.37
N HIS A 75 12.87 0.85 5.69
CA HIS A 75 13.29 1.92 6.61
C HIS A 75 14.79 1.89 6.93
N ALA A 76 15.46 0.75 6.75
CA ALA A 76 16.90 0.59 6.89
C ALA A 76 17.63 0.53 5.53
N ALA A 77 16.92 0.78 4.42
CA ALA A 77 17.48 0.71 3.09
C ALA A 77 18.66 1.67 2.90
N THR A 78 19.67 1.25 2.14
CA THR A 78 20.98 1.91 2.11
C THR A 78 21.58 2.03 0.71
N LEU A 79 22.46 3.02 0.55
CA LEU A 79 23.39 3.17 -0.58
C LEU A 79 24.83 2.81 -0.19
N ASP A 80 25.07 2.49 1.08
CA ASP A 80 26.37 2.13 1.62
C ASP A 80 26.79 0.75 1.09
N PHE A 81 27.74 0.76 0.16
CA PHE A 81 28.26 -0.46 -0.47
C PHE A 81 28.85 -1.42 0.56
N ALA A 82 29.48 -0.95 1.65
CA ALA A 82 30.05 -1.85 2.66
C ALA A 82 28.95 -2.62 3.42
N ARG A 83 27.80 -2.00 3.68
CA ARG A 83 26.62 -2.69 4.23
C ARG A 83 26.02 -3.68 3.23
N ILE A 84 25.99 -3.33 1.94
CA ILE A 84 25.52 -4.22 0.88
C ILE A 84 26.41 -5.47 0.78
N GLU A 85 27.74 -5.32 0.80
CA GLU A 85 28.68 -6.44 0.91
C GLU A 85 28.40 -7.29 2.15
N GLN A 86 28.26 -6.67 3.32
CA GLN A 86 28.04 -7.38 4.58
C GLN A 86 26.73 -8.19 4.55
N TRP A 87 25.64 -7.60 4.05
CA TRP A 87 24.32 -8.23 4.07
C TRP A 87 24.23 -9.41 3.10
N TRP A 88 24.58 -9.21 1.83
CA TRP A 88 24.47 -10.25 0.80
C TRP A 88 25.66 -11.22 0.76
N GLY A 89 26.85 -10.80 1.20
CA GLY A 89 28.01 -11.69 1.34
C GLY A 89 27.78 -12.76 2.43
N ALA A 90 27.16 -12.38 3.56
CA ALA A 90 26.77 -13.34 4.59
C ALA A 90 25.45 -14.07 4.29
N ASN A 91 24.59 -13.53 3.42
CA ASN A 91 23.25 -14.07 3.13
C ASN A 91 22.96 -14.04 1.61
N PRO A 92 23.63 -14.87 0.80
CA PRO A 92 23.53 -14.81 -0.66
C PRO A 92 22.12 -15.12 -1.21
N GLY A 93 21.26 -15.76 -0.42
CA GLY A 93 19.87 -16.07 -0.78
C GLY A 93 18.87 -14.92 -0.58
N PHE A 94 19.26 -13.76 -0.03
CA PHE A 94 18.35 -12.63 0.12
C PHE A 94 17.98 -12.01 -1.23
N GLY A 95 16.69 -11.77 -1.46
CA GLY A 95 16.23 -10.94 -2.59
C GLY A 95 16.53 -9.45 -2.36
N VAL A 96 16.35 -8.62 -3.39
CA VAL A 96 16.65 -7.18 -3.34
C VAL A 96 15.36 -6.35 -3.40
N GLY A 97 15.12 -5.55 -2.37
CA GLY A 97 14.05 -4.55 -2.32
C GLY A 97 14.60 -3.13 -2.40
N ILE A 98 13.85 -2.20 -2.98
CA ILE A 98 14.22 -0.78 -3.14
C ILE A 98 13.21 0.10 -2.40
N SER A 99 13.70 1.03 -1.58
CA SER A 99 12.89 2.01 -0.85
C SER A 99 12.53 3.20 -1.76
N CYS A 100 11.29 3.25 -2.25
CA CYS A 100 10.92 4.13 -3.37
C CYS A 100 11.05 5.62 -3.03
N GLY A 101 10.60 6.03 -1.84
CA GLY A 101 10.65 7.43 -1.40
C GLY A 101 12.07 8.00 -1.40
N PRO A 102 13.02 7.40 -0.65
CA PRO A 102 14.44 7.78 -0.69
C PRO A 102 15.10 7.69 -2.08
N ALA A 103 14.64 6.77 -2.95
CA ALA A 103 15.13 6.64 -4.32
C ALA A 103 14.60 7.72 -5.29
N GLY A 104 13.66 8.58 -4.87
CA GLY A 104 12.98 9.51 -5.75
C GLY A 104 12.07 8.83 -6.80
N LEU A 105 11.60 7.62 -6.51
CA LEU A 105 10.82 6.79 -7.42
C LEU A 105 9.32 6.84 -7.11
N LEU A 106 8.53 6.88 -8.18
CA LEU A 106 7.11 6.51 -8.16
C LEU A 106 6.92 5.36 -9.13
N VAL A 107 6.28 4.27 -8.68
CA VAL A 107 5.98 3.12 -9.53
C VAL A 107 4.47 2.89 -9.54
N VAL A 108 3.89 2.79 -10.73
CA VAL A 108 2.51 2.30 -10.92
C VAL A 108 2.57 0.78 -10.93
N ASP A 109 1.88 0.15 -10.00
CA ASP A 109 1.86 -1.30 -9.78
C ASP A 109 0.52 -1.86 -10.28
N ILE A 110 0.55 -2.42 -11.49
CA ILE A 110 -0.62 -2.86 -12.26
C ILE A 110 -0.79 -4.37 -12.06
N ASP A 111 -1.86 -4.76 -11.38
CA ASP A 111 -2.17 -6.16 -11.09
C ASP A 111 -2.91 -6.84 -12.27
N ALA A 112 -2.55 -8.09 -12.57
CA ALA A 112 -3.16 -8.90 -13.63
C ALA A 112 -4.30 -9.83 -13.14
N HIS A 113 -4.68 -9.77 -11.86
CA HIS A 113 -5.55 -10.79 -11.26
C HIS A 113 -6.97 -10.70 -11.83
N GLU A 114 -7.45 -11.78 -12.47
CA GLU A 114 -8.87 -11.89 -12.78
C GLU A 114 -9.67 -12.01 -11.47
N ARG A 115 -10.55 -11.05 -11.23
CA ARG A 115 -11.42 -10.99 -10.06
C ARG A 115 -12.78 -10.45 -10.48
N GLN A 116 -13.82 -10.75 -9.70
CA GLN A 116 -15.12 -10.12 -9.89
C GLN A 116 -14.99 -8.60 -9.87
N LEU A 117 -15.54 -7.95 -10.90
CA LEU A 117 -15.58 -6.50 -11.00
C LEU A 117 -16.27 -5.88 -9.77
N PRO A 118 -15.70 -4.84 -9.16
CA PRO A 118 -16.39 -4.07 -8.14
C PRO A 118 -17.48 -3.19 -8.79
N GLY A 119 -18.28 -2.51 -7.96
CA GLY A 119 -19.16 -1.46 -8.44
C GLY A 119 -18.41 -0.38 -9.24
N ARG A 120 -19.10 0.24 -10.21
CA ARG A 120 -18.54 1.26 -11.12
C ARG A 120 -17.84 2.39 -10.36
N ASP A 121 -18.36 2.75 -9.18
CA ASP A 121 -17.82 3.75 -8.24
C ASP A 121 -16.38 3.47 -7.76
N ARG A 122 -15.93 2.22 -7.83
CA ARG A 122 -14.62 1.77 -7.33
C ARG A 122 -13.59 1.48 -8.43
N LEU A 123 -14.01 1.46 -9.70
CA LEU A 123 -13.11 1.20 -10.82
C LEU A 123 -12.10 2.33 -11.00
N LEU A 124 -12.60 3.58 -10.96
CA LEU A 124 -11.81 4.81 -11.01
C LEU A 124 -12.26 5.71 -9.85
N PRO A 125 -11.62 5.62 -8.67
CA PRO A 125 -12.08 6.34 -7.48
C PRO A 125 -12.23 7.83 -7.75
N GLY A 126 -13.43 8.41 -7.63
CA GLY A 126 -13.67 9.83 -7.91
C GLY A 126 -13.84 10.21 -9.40
N ILE A 127 -14.01 9.24 -10.30
CA ILE A 127 -14.47 9.45 -11.68
C ILE A 127 -15.72 8.60 -11.87
N ALA A 128 -16.86 9.24 -12.15
CA ALA A 128 -18.10 8.52 -12.43
C ALA A 128 -18.05 7.90 -13.84
N ILE A 129 -18.25 6.58 -13.92
CA ILE A 129 -18.42 5.85 -15.18
C ILE A 129 -19.92 5.68 -15.41
N SER A 130 -20.46 6.33 -16.43
CA SER A 130 -21.88 6.23 -16.81
C SER A 130 -22.31 4.77 -17.03
N ASP A 131 -23.53 4.41 -16.66
CA ASP A 131 -24.11 3.09 -16.93
C ASP A 131 -24.22 2.77 -18.43
N SER A 132 -24.25 3.81 -19.28
CA SER A 132 -24.21 3.68 -20.75
C SER A 132 -22.86 3.20 -21.30
N ILE A 133 -21.81 3.15 -20.48
CA ILE A 133 -20.51 2.60 -20.87
C ILE A 133 -20.56 1.10 -20.62
N ASP A 134 -20.41 0.30 -21.67
CA ASP A 134 -20.20 -1.14 -21.54
C ASP A 134 -18.84 -1.42 -20.90
N LEU A 135 -18.84 -2.31 -19.90
CA LEU A 135 -17.65 -2.76 -19.17
C LEU A 135 -17.37 -4.24 -19.39
N THR A 136 -18.09 -4.88 -20.32
CA THR A 136 -17.85 -6.25 -20.76
C THR A 136 -16.41 -6.39 -21.23
N GLY A 137 -15.70 -7.38 -20.68
CA GLY A 137 -14.27 -7.59 -20.95
C GLY A 137 -13.30 -6.85 -20.02
N LEU A 138 -13.76 -5.96 -19.12
CA LEU A 138 -12.91 -5.42 -18.05
C LEU A 138 -12.60 -6.53 -17.04
N ALA A 139 -11.33 -6.87 -16.83
CA ALA A 139 -10.93 -8.06 -16.04
C ALA A 139 -9.89 -7.78 -14.93
N ASN A 140 -8.97 -6.83 -15.14
CA ASN A 140 -7.84 -6.57 -14.24
C ASN A 140 -7.33 -5.11 -14.34
N GLY A 141 -6.18 -4.83 -13.69
CA GLY A 141 -5.57 -3.51 -13.61
C GLY A 141 -5.16 -2.90 -14.95
N PHE A 142 -4.77 -3.72 -15.94
CA PHE A 142 -4.41 -3.23 -17.27
C PHE A 142 -5.62 -2.61 -17.98
N HIS A 143 -6.80 -3.19 -17.82
CA HIS A 143 -8.02 -2.65 -18.44
C HIS A 143 -8.45 -1.36 -17.74
N THR A 144 -8.35 -1.27 -16.41
CA THR A 144 -8.72 -0.02 -15.71
C THR A 144 -7.78 1.14 -15.98
N ILE A 145 -6.46 0.91 -16.03
CA ILE A 145 -5.50 1.97 -16.33
C ILE A 145 -5.57 2.39 -17.81
N GLY A 146 -5.87 1.45 -18.71
CA GLY A 146 -6.20 1.75 -20.11
C GLY A 146 -7.43 2.64 -20.24
N VAL A 147 -8.53 2.32 -19.54
CA VAL A 147 -9.74 3.16 -19.48
C VAL A 147 -9.43 4.54 -18.89
N LEU A 148 -8.62 4.63 -17.82
CA LEU A 148 -8.23 5.91 -17.24
C LEU A 148 -7.44 6.78 -18.22
N ALA A 149 -6.46 6.20 -18.91
CA ALA A 149 -5.63 6.90 -19.89
C ALA A 149 -6.48 7.35 -21.10
N ALA A 150 -7.36 6.48 -21.60
CA ALA A 150 -8.29 6.81 -22.70
C ALA A 150 -9.26 7.95 -22.33
N LEU A 151 -9.82 7.95 -21.11
CA LEU A 151 -10.64 9.05 -20.57
C LEU A 151 -9.88 10.39 -20.40
N ARG A 152 -8.56 10.38 -20.56
CA ARG A 152 -7.68 11.56 -20.54
C ARG A 152 -7.02 11.86 -21.89
N GLY A 153 -7.23 11.02 -22.91
CA GLY A 153 -6.61 11.17 -24.23
C GLY A 153 -5.12 10.81 -24.26
N PHE A 154 -4.66 9.93 -23.37
CA PHE A 154 -3.26 9.48 -23.30
C PHE A 154 -3.13 7.97 -23.50
N THR A 155 -1.93 7.52 -23.88
CA THR A 155 -1.52 6.12 -23.88
C THR A 155 -1.49 5.57 -22.45
N SER A 156 -1.85 4.29 -22.28
CA SER A 156 -1.72 3.59 -21.00
C SER A 156 -0.27 3.59 -20.50
N PRO A 157 0.00 3.84 -19.21
CA PRO A 157 1.31 3.63 -18.59
C PRO A 157 1.86 2.21 -18.81
N ALA A 158 0.99 1.19 -18.99
CA ALA A 158 1.44 -0.16 -19.29
C ALA A 158 2.20 -0.24 -20.63
N ASP A 159 1.84 0.61 -21.59
CA ASP A 159 2.38 0.68 -22.94
C ASP A 159 3.45 1.79 -23.09
N ASP A 160 3.84 2.44 -21.99
CA ASP A 160 4.90 3.46 -21.99
C ASP A 160 6.28 2.79 -22.13
N GLU A 161 6.70 2.60 -23.38
CA GLU A 161 8.01 2.05 -23.75
C GLU A 161 9.18 3.00 -23.46
N THR A 162 8.91 4.27 -23.13
CA THR A 162 9.94 5.30 -22.88
C THR A 162 10.54 5.22 -21.48
N THR A 163 9.91 4.45 -20.59
CA THR A 163 10.31 4.30 -19.19
C THR A 163 10.58 2.86 -18.78
N LEU A 164 11.37 2.66 -17.73
CA LEU A 164 11.64 1.34 -17.16
C LEU A 164 10.33 0.66 -16.73
N ARG A 165 10.05 -0.49 -17.35
CA ARG A 165 8.94 -1.39 -17.02
C ARG A 165 9.49 -2.73 -16.55
N VAL A 166 8.85 -3.34 -15.55
CA VAL A 166 9.24 -4.63 -14.96
C VAL A 166 8.02 -5.51 -14.79
N ARG A 167 7.95 -6.63 -15.51
CA ARG A 167 6.91 -7.65 -15.34
C ARG A 167 7.08 -8.33 -13.99
N THR A 168 5.98 -8.49 -13.26
CA THR A 168 5.96 -9.18 -11.97
C THR A 168 5.67 -10.67 -12.17
N PRO A 169 6.09 -11.54 -11.24
CA PRO A 169 5.85 -12.98 -11.37
C PRO A 169 4.37 -13.39 -11.44
N SER A 170 3.46 -12.55 -10.92
CA SER A 170 2.00 -12.75 -10.99
C SER A 170 1.37 -12.21 -12.27
N GLY A 171 2.16 -11.94 -13.32
CA GLY A 171 1.70 -11.41 -14.61
C GLY A 171 1.41 -9.91 -14.63
N GLY A 172 1.48 -9.24 -13.49
CA GLY A 172 1.34 -7.78 -13.37
C GLY A 172 2.55 -7.02 -13.91
N LEU A 173 2.50 -5.69 -13.83
CA LEU A 173 3.53 -4.80 -14.36
C LEU A 173 3.81 -3.63 -13.42
N HIS A 174 5.08 -3.46 -13.04
CA HIS A 174 5.58 -2.23 -12.45
C HIS A 174 6.01 -1.27 -13.57
N VAL A 175 5.43 -0.07 -13.63
CA VAL A 175 5.83 1.03 -14.53
C VAL A 175 6.50 2.11 -13.69
N TRP A 176 7.78 2.38 -13.92
CA TRP A 176 8.60 3.21 -13.03
C TRP A 176 8.71 4.64 -13.56
N TYR A 177 8.72 5.62 -12.67
CA TYR A 177 8.94 7.02 -12.98
C TYR A 177 9.83 7.69 -11.93
N ARG A 178 10.59 8.71 -12.34
CA ARG A 178 11.23 9.66 -11.42
C ARG A 178 10.19 10.66 -10.94
N ALA A 179 10.03 10.77 -9.62
CA ALA A 179 9.20 11.79 -9.02
C ALA A 179 9.85 13.17 -9.21
N HIS A 180 9.05 14.16 -9.61
CA HIS A 180 9.49 15.55 -9.69
C HIS A 180 9.94 16.10 -8.32
N SER A 181 10.99 16.93 -8.32
CA SER A 181 11.53 17.54 -7.12
C SER A 181 10.48 18.36 -6.36
N GLY A 182 10.36 18.11 -5.05
CA GLY A 182 9.41 18.79 -4.17
C GLY A 182 8.10 18.03 -3.92
N HIS A 183 7.70 17.08 -4.77
CA HIS A 183 6.46 16.32 -4.57
C HIS A 183 6.71 15.02 -3.78
N ARG A 184 6.12 14.90 -2.58
CA ARG A 184 6.23 13.71 -1.72
C ARG A 184 5.02 12.79 -1.88
N TRP A 185 4.93 12.16 -3.06
CA TRP A 185 3.92 11.14 -3.38
C TRP A 185 3.94 9.99 -2.37
N GLN A 186 2.79 9.67 -1.77
CA GLN A 186 2.64 8.58 -0.80
C GLN A 186 2.30 7.26 -1.49
N CYS A 187 2.77 6.15 -0.90
CA CYS A 187 2.41 4.81 -1.33
C CYS A 187 0.91 4.51 -1.07
N SER A 188 0.29 3.76 -1.99
CA SER A 188 -0.96 3.04 -1.76
C SER A 188 -0.72 1.95 -0.72
N THR A 189 -1.55 1.92 0.33
CA THR A 189 -1.53 0.88 1.36
C THR A 189 -2.92 0.25 1.45
N GLY A 190 -3.06 -0.98 0.94
CA GLY A 190 -4.22 -1.85 1.19
C GLY A 190 -5.58 -1.27 0.81
N SER A 191 -5.94 -1.38 -0.48
CA SER A 191 -7.32 -1.50 -1.00
C SER A 191 -8.42 -0.52 -0.57
N GLY A 192 -8.14 0.58 0.14
CA GLY A 192 -9.21 1.40 0.76
C GLY A 192 -9.13 2.93 0.66
N VAL A 193 -7.93 3.55 0.58
CA VAL A 193 -7.82 5.02 0.77
C VAL A 193 -7.17 5.76 -0.40
N ARG A 194 -6.25 5.11 -1.15
CA ARG A 194 -5.47 5.73 -2.23
C ARG A 194 -5.10 4.66 -3.27
N ALA A 195 -6.05 4.26 -4.10
CA ALA A 195 -5.77 3.49 -5.31
C ALA A 195 -5.85 4.45 -6.51
N LEU A 196 -5.02 4.24 -7.54
CA LEU A 196 -5.11 5.03 -8.77
C LEU A 196 -6.32 4.60 -9.60
N ALA A 197 -6.51 3.29 -9.69
CA ALA A 197 -7.67 2.59 -10.25
C ALA A 197 -7.84 1.22 -9.55
N TRP A 198 -8.92 0.50 -9.81
CA TRP A 198 -9.07 -0.88 -9.32
C TRP A 198 -7.95 -1.77 -9.87
N GLN A 199 -7.24 -2.48 -8.99
CA GLN A 199 -6.04 -3.25 -9.31
C GLN A 199 -4.85 -2.41 -9.85
N VAL A 200 -4.80 -1.12 -9.48
CA VAL A 200 -3.65 -0.25 -9.77
C VAL A 200 -3.24 0.52 -8.52
N ASP A 201 -2.19 0.01 -7.88
CA ASP A 201 -1.54 0.59 -6.70
C ASP A 201 -0.40 1.54 -7.13
N VAL A 202 0.06 2.38 -6.20
CA VAL A 202 1.21 3.28 -6.37
C VAL A 202 2.25 2.96 -5.31
N ARG A 203 3.49 2.66 -5.70
CA ARG A 203 4.62 2.46 -4.80
C ARG A 203 5.49 3.71 -4.82
N ALA A 204 5.50 4.44 -3.71
CA ALA A 204 6.20 5.72 -3.58
C ALA A 204 6.69 5.92 -2.13
N HIS A 205 6.68 7.14 -1.58
CA HIS A 205 7.11 7.37 -0.20
C HIS A 205 6.31 6.53 0.81
N GLY A 206 7.03 5.87 1.73
CA GLY A 206 6.44 4.94 2.70
C GLY A 206 6.20 3.52 2.18
N GLY A 207 6.59 3.23 0.94
CA GLY A 207 6.57 1.90 0.34
C GLY A 207 7.92 1.48 -0.25
N TYR A 208 7.95 0.26 -0.75
CA TYR A 208 9.09 -0.34 -1.42
C TYR A 208 8.61 -1.20 -2.61
N ILE A 209 9.55 -1.58 -3.46
CA ILE A 209 9.36 -2.49 -4.60
C ILE A 209 10.44 -3.57 -4.58
N VAL A 210 10.22 -4.64 -5.32
CA VAL A 210 11.26 -5.63 -5.62
C VAL A 210 12.11 -5.13 -6.79
N ALA A 211 13.43 -5.28 -6.71
CA ALA A 211 14.36 -4.83 -7.75
C ALA A 211 14.28 -5.70 -9.02
N PRO A 212 14.51 -5.14 -10.21
CA PRO A 212 14.54 -5.90 -11.46
C PRO A 212 15.65 -6.96 -11.40
N GLY A 213 15.39 -8.15 -11.95
CA GLY A 213 16.26 -9.32 -11.86
C GLY A 213 16.18 -10.08 -10.52
N THR A 214 15.40 -9.63 -9.54
CA THR A 214 15.21 -10.43 -8.30
C THR A 214 14.34 -11.65 -8.58
N VAL A 215 14.79 -12.82 -8.10
CA VAL A 215 14.04 -14.08 -8.15
C VAL A 215 13.26 -14.30 -6.86
N THR A 216 12.03 -14.77 -6.97
CA THR A 216 11.16 -15.22 -5.87
C THR A 216 10.62 -16.61 -6.18
N ASP A 217 10.01 -17.29 -5.21
CA ASP A 217 9.37 -18.61 -5.41
C ASP A 217 8.26 -18.58 -6.48
N ALA A 218 7.67 -17.39 -6.74
CA ALA A 218 6.66 -17.21 -7.79
C ALA A 218 7.27 -16.96 -9.18
N GLY A 219 8.58 -16.70 -9.28
CA GLY A 219 9.27 -16.31 -10.51
C GLY A 219 10.12 -15.03 -10.39
N VAL A 220 10.56 -14.51 -11.54
CA VAL A 220 11.50 -13.39 -11.66
C VAL A 220 10.77 -12.06 -11.89
N TYR A 221 11.29 -10.97 -11.32
CA TYR A 221 10.91 -9.61 -11.68
C TYR A 221 11.68 -9.18 -12.94
N GLU A 222 11.06 -9.34 -14.12
CA GLU A 222 11.72 -9.26 -15.43
C GLU A 222 11.63 -7.84 -16.03
N PRO A 223 12.74 -7.15 -16.34
CA PRO A 223 12.71 -5.90 -17.11
C PRO A 223 12.15 -6.14 -18.52
N VAL A 224 11.20 -5.32 -18.98
CA VAL A 224 10.57 -5.47 -20.31
C VAL A 224 10.72 -4.21 -21.17
N GLY A 225 10.68 -4.38 -22.50
CA GLY A 225 10.87 -3.31 -23.47
C GLY A 225 12.34 -2.82 -23.58
N PRO A 226 12.58 -1.68 -24.25
CA PRO A 226 13.93 -1.15 -24.50
C PRO A 226 14.47 -0.30 -23.33
N ALA A 227 13.62 0.45 -22.63
CA ALA A 227 14.06 1.40 -21.60
C ALA A 227 14.64 0.71 -20.36
N ARG A 228 15.74 1.26 -19.83
CA ARG A 228 16.43 0.78 -18.60
C ARG A 228 16.50 1.84 -17.50
N GLU A 229 15.99 3.04 -17.77
CA GLU A 229 15.93 4.18 -16.86
C GLU A 229 14.46 4.57 -16.61
N PRO A 230 14.08 5.00 -15.39
CA PRO A 230 12.79 5.64 -15.18
C PRO A 230 12.75 7.06 -15.78
N ALA A 231 11.81 7.29 -16.68
CA ALA A 231 11.49 8.60 -17.25
C ALA A 231 10.90 9.56 -16.18
N PRO A 232 10.85 10.88 -16.40
CA PRO A 232 10.10 11.80 -15.55
C PRO A 232 8.62 11.39 -15.48
N LEU A 233 7.98 11.58 -14.32
CA LEU A 233 6.55 11.34 -14.14
C LEU A 233 5.69 12.23 -15.07
N PRO A 234 4.85 11.69 -15.96
CA PRO A 234 4.01 12.50 -16.84
C PRO A 234 2.99 13.36 -16.08
N ASP A 235 2.81 14.62 -16.49
CA ASP A 235 1.93 15.60 -15.81
C ASP A 235 0.46 15.18 -15.75
N TRP A 236 -0.02 14.37 -16.71
CA TRP A 236 -1.38 13.83 -16.67
C TRP A 236 -1.51 12.81 -15.52
N LEU A 237 -0.51 11.95 -15.34
CA LEU A 237 -0.48 10.95 -14.29
C LEU A 237 -0.28 11.60 -12.92
N ALA A 238 0.55 12.64 -12.83
CA ALA A 238 0.70 13.47 -11.62
C ALA A 238 -0.64 14.06 -11.15
N ARG A 239 -1.46 14.61 -12.07
CA ARG A 239 -2.80 15.12 -11.76
C ARG A 239 -3.76 14.03 -11.29
N GLU A 240 -3.70 12.83 -11.86
CA GLU A 240 -4.51 11.69 -11.41
C GLU A 240 -4.09 11.17 -10.03
N LEU A 241 -2.79 11.24 -9.71
CA LEU A 241 -2.23 10.93 -8.39
C LEU A 241 -2.65 11.95 -7.33
N GLU A 242 -2.69 13.24 -7.67
CA GLU A 242 -3.24 14.31 -6.82
C GLU A 242 -4.73 14.10 -6.54
N ARG A 243 -5.51 13.85 -7.61
CA ARG A 243 -6.95 13.59 -7.54
C ARG A 243 -7.30 12.39 -6.65
N THR A 244 -6.42 11.39 -6.58
CA THR A 244 -6.55 10.19 -5.73
C THR A 244 -5.85 10.32 -4.37
N GLY A 245 -5.37 11.51 -4.01
CA GLY A 245 -4.83 11.83 -2.68
C GLY A 245 -3.44 11.27 -2.39
N HIS A 246 -2.67 10.88 -3.42
CA HIS A 246 -1.28 10.43 -3.28
C HIS A 246 -0.33 11.60 -2.99
N LEU A 247 -0.63 12.81 -3.49
CA LEU A 247 -0.01 14.03 -2.99
C LEU A 247 -0.87 14.60 -1.86
N PRO A 248 -0.42 14.58 -0.59
CA PRO A 248 -1.10 15.35 0.45
C PRO A 248 -0.95 16.85 0.13
N PRO A 249 -1.98 17.68 0.36
CA PRO A 249 -1.88 19.11 0.12
C PRO A 249 -0.71 19.69 0.93
N ALA A 250 0.06 20.56 0.29
CA ALA A 250 1.21 21.22 0.91
C ALA A 250 0.72 22.06 2.11
N TYR A 251 0.97 21.54 3.32
CA TYR A 251 0.76 22.18 4.62
C TYR A 251 -0.35 23.26 4.62
N VAL A 252 -1.61 22.83 4.69
CA VAL A 252 -2.63 23.71 5.28
C VAL A 252 -2.23 23.86 6.74
N PRO A 253 -1.92 25.06 7.25
CA PRO A 253 -1.64 25.23 8.67
C PRO A 253 -2.88 24.76 9.44
N ALA A 254 -2.68 23.95 10.48
CA ALA A 254 -3.78 23.55 11.34
C ALA A 254 -4.57 24.81 11.74
N PRO A 255 -5.92 24.83 11.62
CA PRO A 255 -6.71 25.99 12.02
C PRO A 255 -6.29 26.43 13.42
N ARG A 256 -5.95 27.72 13.58
CA ARG A 256 -5.43 28.26 14.85
C ARG A 256 -6.30 27.75 16.00
N PRO A 257 -5.71 27.24 17.10
CA PRO A 257 -6.48 26.65 18.19
C PRO A 257 -7.64 27.54 18.61
N VAL A 258 -8.87 27.02 18.51
CA VAL A 258 -10.09 27.74 18.87
C VAL A 258 -9.93 28.25 20.31
N PRO A 259 -10.10 29.57 20.57
CA PRO A 259 -9.87 30.13 21.89
C PRO A 259 -10.66 29.38 22.98
N PRO A 260 -10.08 29.12 24.17
CA PRO A 260 -10.68 28.26 25.20
C PRO A 260 -12.15 28.59 25.55
N ARG A 261 -12.53 29.87 25.48
CA ARG A 261 -13.90 30.34 25.73
C ARG A 261 -14.94 29.78 24.74
N ALA A 262 -14.62 29.72 23.45
CA ALA A 262 -15.53 29.13 22.45
C ALA A 262 -15.66 27.61 22.64
N ARG A 263 -14.58 26.94 23.06
CA ARG A 263 -14.58 25.51 23.41
C ARG A 263 -15.43 25.22 24.67
N GLN A 264 -15.37 26.08 25.68
CA GLN A 264 -16.23 25.99 26.87
C GLN A 264 -17.71 26.22 26.54
N ALA A 265 -18.05 27.15 25.65
CA ALA A 265 -19.43 27.40 25.24
C ALA A 265 -20.09 26.17 24.58
N VAL A 266 -19.37 25.46 23.70
CA VAL A 266 -19.88 24.25 23.02
C VAL A 266 -20.04 23.07 23.99
N LEU A 267 -19.17 22.97 25.00
CA LEU A 267 -19.28 21.95 26.06
C LEU A 267 -20.45 22.26 27.01
N ALA A 268 -20.62 23.52 27.42
CA ALA A 268 -21.75 23.96 28.24
C ALA A 268 -23.11 23.78 27.53
N ALA A 269 -23.14 23.86 26.19
CA ALA A 269 -24.32 23.56 25.37
C ALA A 269 -24.59 22.04 25.16
N GLY A 270 -23.83 21.15 25.80
CA GLY A 270 -24.07 19.69 25.75
C GLY A 270 -23.75 19.02 24.40
N GLY A 271 -23.07 19.71 23.48
CA GLY A 271 -22.85 19.24 22.11
C GLY A 271 -21.86 18.08 21.98
N GLY A 272 -20.94 17.92 22.94
CA GLY A 272 -19.83 16.96 22.85
C GLY A 272 -20.27 15.49 22.85
N HIS A 273 -20.90 15.04 23.93
CA HIS A 273 -21.22 13.62 24.13
C HIS A 273 -22.31 13.11 23.15
N ARG A 274 -23.30 13.94 22.80
CA ARG A 274 -24.35 13.58 21.82
C ARG A 274 -23.85 13.50 20.37
N GLY A 275 -22.67 14.04 20.06
CA GLY A 275 -22.01 13.89 18.76
C GLY A 275 -21.23 12.58 18.66
N ALA A 276 -20.39 12.32 19.67
CA ALA A 276 -19.55 11.12 19.77
C ALA A 276 -20.35 9.81 19.66
N GLY A 277 -21.42 9.67 20.46
CA GLY A 277 -22.26 8.46 20.47
C GLY A 277 -22.91 8.16 19.13
N ARG A 278 -23.35 9.19 18.38
CA ARG A 278 -23.98 9.01 17.05
C ARG A 278 -23.03 8.45 16.00
N VAL A 279 -21.75 8.82 16.03
CA VAL A 279 -20.74 8.31 15.09
C VAL A 279 -20.48 6.81 15.33
N LEU A 280 -20.36 6.40 16.60
CA LEU A 280 -20.17 4.98 16.91
C LEU A 280 -21.44 4.17 16.60
N ALA A 281 -22.62 4.67 16.95
CA ALA A 281 -23.90 3.99 16.66
C ALA A 281 -24.09 3.69 15.17
N ALA A 282 -23.75 4.63 14.28
CA ALA A 282 -23.82 4.41 12.83
C ALA A 282 -22.88 3.28 12.36
N LEU A 283 -21.65 3.22 12.88
CA LEU A 283 -20.70 2.17 12.54
C LEU A 283 -21.11 0.80 13.11
N LEU A 284 -21.72 0.75 14.31
CA LEU A 284 -22.25 -0.48 14.88
C LEU A 284 -23.45 -1.01 14.08
N ALA A 285 -24.30 -0.13 13.55
CA ALA A 285 -25.40 -0.54 12.67
C ALA A 285 -24.89 -1.19 11.36
N GLU A 286 -23.80 -0.68 10.77
CA GLU A 286 -23.16 -1.32 9.59
C GLU A 286 -22.59 -2.71 9.88
N VAL A 287 -22.12 -2.94 11.11
CA VAL A 287 -21.64 -4.25 11.60
C VAL A 287 -22.81 -5.19 11.80
N ALA A 288 -23.85 -4.77 12.53
CA ALA A 288 -25.06 -5.56 12.76
C ALA A 288 -25.74 -5.98 11.44
N ALA A 289 -25.79 -5.07 10.45
CA ALA A 289 -26.34 -5.35 9.12
C ALA A 289 -25.63 -6.49 8.36
N CYS A 290 -24.42 -6.91 8.77
CA CYS A 290 -23.80 -8.11 8.21
C CYS A 290 -24.56 -9.40 8.53
N ALA A 291 -25.44 -9.43 9.55
CA ALA A 291 -26.30 -10.57 9.88
C ALA A 291 -27.15 -11.06 8.68
N ALA A 292 -27.52 -10.15 7.77
CA ALA A 292 -28.34 -10.45 6.59
C ALA A 292 -27.66 -11.33 5.52
N VAL A 293 -26.36 -11.63 5.67
CA VAL A 293 -25.58 -12.47 4.74
C VAL A 293 -24.70 -13.41 5.55
N THR A 294 -24.77 -14.72 5.29
CA THR A 294 -24.08 -15.75 6.08
C THR A 294 -22.55 -15.66 5.98
N GLU A 295 -22.02 -15.37 4.79
CA GLU A 295 -20.61 -15.12 4.53
C GLU A 295 -20.39 -13.85 3.68
N GLY A 296 -19.16 -13.34 3.63
CA GLY A 296 -18.85 -12.06 3.00
C GLY A 296 -19.30 -10.83 3.80
N ALA A 297 -19.72 -9.77 3.08
CA ALA A 297 -20.18 -8.47 3.60
C ALA A 297 -19.14 -7.56 4.32
N ALA A 298 -17.84 -7.82 4.16
CA ALA A 298 -16.72 -7.04 4.74
C ALA A 298 -16.77 -6.88 6.28
N PHE A 299 -17.39 -7.84 6.98
CA PHE A 299 -17.60 -7.83 8.44
C PHE A 299 -16.35 -7.45 9.25
N SER A 300 -15.20 -8.10 8.98
CA SER A 300 -13.96 -7.84 9.73
C SER A 300 -13.45 -6.40 9.58
N GLU A 301 -13.63 -5.79 8.40
CA GLU A 301 -13.19 -4.42 8.11
C GLU A 301 -14.09 -3.41 8.83
N LYS A 302 -15.41 -3.59 8.72
CA LYS A 302 -16.42 -2.76 9.41
C LYS A 302 -16.25 -2.82 10.93
N LEU A 303 -16.07 -4.02 11.48
CA LEU A 303 -15.84 -4.21 12.91
C LEU A 303 -14.52 -3.59 13.36
N ASN A 304 -13.45 -3.71 12.57
CA ASN A 304 -12.19 -3.04 12.88
C ASN A 304 -12.31 -1.51 12.84
N ARG A 305 -13.05 -0.96 11.87
CA ARG A 305 -13.37 0.48 11.78
C ARG A 305 -14.17 0.97 12.99
N ALA A 306 -15.21 0.23 13.39
CA ALA A 306 -15.99 0.53 14.59
C ALA A 306 -15.12 0.49 15.85
N ALA A 307 -14.31 -0.56 16.02
CA ALA A 307 -13.41 -0.72 17.17
C ALA A 307 -12.30 0.35 17.24
N PHE A 308 -11.75 0.74 16.09
CA PHE A 308 -10.79 1.83 15.99
C PHE A 308 -11.41 3.17 16.38
N THR A 309 -12.61 3.48 15.89
CA THR A 309 -13.33 4.70 16.27
C THR A 309 -13.69 4.70 17.77
N ALA A 310 -14.19 3.59 18.30
CA ALA A 310 -14.48 3.45 19.73
C ALA A 310 -13.22 3.65 20.60
N GLY A 311 -12.07 3.07 20.20
CA GLY A 311 -10.81 3.24 20.92
C GLY A 311 -10.35 4.71 20.98
N GLY A 312 -10.55 5.45 19.89
CA GLY A 312 -10.31 6.89 19.84
C GLY A 312 -11.26 7.68 20.74
N LEU A 313 -12.55 7.35 20.77
CA LEU A 313 -13.54 7.99 21.65
C LEU A 313 -13.25 7.74 23.14
N VAL A 314 -12.82 6.53 23.50
CA VAL A 314 -12.39 6.17 24.86
C VAL A 314 -11.16 6.98 25.27
N ALA A 315 -10.14 7.08 24.41
CA ALA A 315 -8.96 7.91 24.68
C ALA A 315 -9.26 9.42 24.69
N GLY A 316 -10.34 9.85 24.02
CA GLY A 316 -10.88 11.22 24.08
C GLY A 316 -11.80 11.49 25.28
N GLY A 317 -12.01 10.52 26.18
CA GLY A 317 -12.92 10.65 27.33
C GLY A 317 -14.39 10.87 26.94
N GLN A 318 -14.80 10.40 25.76
CA GLN A 318 -16.17 10.58 25.23
C GLN A 318 -17.06 9.34 25.36
N LEU A 319 -16.50 8.22 25.81
CA LEU A 319 -17.15 6.92 25.95
C LEU A 319 -16.38 6.09 26.99
N ALA A 320 -17.05 5.34 27.86
CA ALA A 320 -16.34 4.47 28.79
C ALA A 320 -15.72 3.26 28.05
N ALA A 321 -14.60 2.74 28.56
CA ALA A 321 -13.92 1.59 27.95
C ALA A 321 -14.80 0.33 27.93
N GLU A 322 -15.61 0.12 28.98
CA GLU A 322 -16.51 -1.02 29.12
C GLU A 322 -17.73 -0.88 28.19
N GLU A 323 -18.35 0.30 28.11
CA GLU A 323 -19.43 0.60 27.16
C GLU A 323 -19.00 0.35 25.71
N ALA A 324 -17.80 0.81 25.35
CA ALA A 324 -17.20 0.61 24.04
C ALA A 324 -17.03 -0.88 23.71
N GLU A 325 -16.48 -1.66 24.64
CA GLU A 325 -16.22 -3.08 24.43
C GLU A 325 -17.52 -3.91 24.42
N HIS A 326 -18.49 -3.57 25.27
CA HIS A 326 -19.80 -4.20 25.31
C HIS A 326 -20.55 -4.04 23.98
N ALA A 327 -20.72 -2.79 23.51
CA ALA A 327 -21.45 -2.49 22.28
C ALA A 327 -20.80 -3.09 21.01
N LEU A 328 -19.46 -3.18 20.98
CA LEU A 328 -18.73 -3.85 19.90
C LEU A 328 -18.93 -5.37 19.91
N ARG A 329 -18.94 -6.00 21.09
CA ARG A 329 -19.18 -7.45 21.24
C ARG A 329 -20.63 -7.79 20.88
N GLU A 330 -21.59 -7.02 21.34
CA GLU A 330 -23.02 -7.19 21.03
C GLU A 330 -23.29 -7.14 19.51
N ALA A 331 -22.82 -6.08 18.83
CA ALA A 331 -22.97 -5.96 17.39
C ALA A 331 -22.23 -7.06 16.61
N ALA A 332 -21.08 -7.53 17.11
CA ALA A 332 -20.31 -8.59 16.48
C ALA A 332 -20.95 -9.98 16.63
N GLU A 333 -21.48 -10.32 17.81
CA GLU A 333 -22.17 -11.58 18.06
C GLU A 333 -23.51 -11.62 17.30
N HIS A 334 -24.28 -10.52 17.28
CA HIS A 334 -25.49 -10.42 16.47
C HIS A 334 -25.20 -10.66 14.97
N ALA A 335 -24.11 -10.11 14.46
CA ALA A 335 -23.72 -10.26 13.05
C ALA A 335 -23.14 -11.64 12.72
N ARG A 336 -22.38 -12.26 13.64
CA ARG A 336 -21.69 -13.55 13.42
C ARG A 336 -21.73 -14.41 14.69
N PRO A 337 -22.89 -15.00 15.04
CA PRO A 337 -23.04 -15.79 16.25
C PRO A 337 -22.02 -16.92 16.38
N GLY A 338 -21.50 -17.14 17.59
CA GLY A 338 -20.55 -18.21 17.89
C GLY A 338 -19.12 -17.99 17.33
N GLN A 339 -18.82 -16.85 16.70
CA GLN A 339 -17.46 -16.54 16.20
C GLN A 339 -16.59 -15.76 17.21
N GLU A 340 -16.82 -15.94 18.52
CA GLU A 340 -16.26 -15.10 19.59
C GLU A 340 -14.75 -14.90 19.52
N ARG A 341 -13.99 -15.98 19.31
CA ARG A 341 -12.52 -15.92 19.21
C ARG A 341 -12.06 -15.02 18.06
N ARG A 342 -12.80 -14.98 16.95
CA ARG A 342 -12.49 -14.19 15.75
C ARG A 342 -12.77 -12.71 15.97
N TYR A 343 -13.98 -12.35 16.41
CA TYR A 343 -14.32 -10.94 16.58
C TYR A 343 -13.62 -10.30 17.79
N THR A 344 -13.36 -11.05 18.86
CA THR A 344 -12.62 -10.55 20.04
C THR A 344 -11.20 -10.09 19.67
N ALA A 345 -10.52 -10.80 18.78
CA ALA A 345 -9.19 -10.40 18.28
C ALA A 345 -9.26 -9.09 17.47
N ILE A 346 -10.29 -8.92 16.64
CA ILE A 346 -10.51 -7.72 15.81
C ILE A 346 -10.83 -6.51 16.70
N ILE A 347 -11.72 -6.69 17.68
CA ILE A 347 -12.11 -5.65 18.66
C ILE A 347 -10.89 -5.19 19.46
N ARG A 348 -10.12 -6.13 20.04
CA ARG A 348 -8.92 -5.81 20.82
C ARG A 348 -7.87 -5.04 20.00
N SER A 349 -7.62 -5.49 18.77
CA SER A 349 -6.68 -4.83 17.85
C SER A 349 -7.15 -3.43 17.47
N GLY A 350 -8.42 -3.28 17.09
CA GLY A 350 -9.02 -2.00 16.73
C GLY A 350 -9.03 -0.99 17.89
N LEU A 351 -9.50 -1.40 19.07
CA LEU A 351 -9.52 -0.55 20.27
C LEU A 351 -8.11 -0.08 20.66
N SER A 352 -7.12 -0.97 20.62
CA SER A 352 -5.72 -0.64 20.90
C SER A 352 -5.16 0.40 19.93
N ALA A 353 -5.33 0.17 18.61
CA ALA A 353 -4.90 1.12 17.58
C ALA A 353 -5.65 2.46 17.69
N GLY A 354 -6.95 2.43 17.97
CA GLY A 354 -7.81 3.60 18.15
C GLY A 354 -7.37 4.47 19.33
N ARG A 355 -7.01 3.87 20.47
CA ARG A 355 -6.55 4.59 21.67
C ARG A 355 -5.29 5.43 21.43
N THR A 356 -4.47 5.10 20.43
CA THR A 356 -3.31 5.93 20.02
C THR A 356 -3.70 7.22 19.29
N ARG A 357 -4.98 7.40 18.93
CA ARG A 357 -5.53 8.54 18.18
C ARG A 357 -6.84 9.03 18.81
N PRO A 358 -6.77 9.82 19.91
CA PRO A 358 -7.94 10.34 20.60
C PRO A 358 -8.89 11.08 19.66
N LEU A 359 -10.19 10.78 19.76
CA LEU A 359 -11.26 11.44 19.01
C LEU A 359 -12.03 12.36 19.96
N LEU A 360 -11.94 13.67 19.68
CA LEU A 360 -12.67 14.71 20.39
C LEU A 360 -13.77 15.27 19.49
N PRO A 361 -14.92 15.72 20.05
CA PRO A 361 -15.99 16.32 19.25
C PRO A 361 -15.50 17.63 18.60
N GLY A 362 -15.51 17.69 17.26
CA GLY A 362 -15.27 18.93 16.50
C GLY A 362 -13.97 19.02 15.70
N GLY A 363 -13.09 18.03 15.72
CA GLY A 363 -11.91 18.01 14.85
C GLY A 363 -10.90 16.92 15.19
N ARG A 364 -10.27 16.33 14.16
CA ARG A 364 -9.13 15.41 14.35
C ARG A 364 -7.91 16.21 14.81
N ALA A 365 -7.22 15.71 15.83
CA ALA A 365 -5.94 16.24 16.30
C ALA A 365 -4.81 16.00 15.30
#